data_AF-A0A1F6D120-F1
#
_entry.id   AF-A0A1F6D120-F1
#
_cell.length_a   1.000
_cell.length_b   1.000
_cell.length_c   1.000
_cell.angle_alpha   90.00
_cell.angle_beta   90.00
_cell.angle_gamma   90.00
#
_symmetry.space_group_name_H-M   'P 1'
#
loop_
_entity.id
_entity.type
_entity.pdbx_description
1 polymer ?
#
loop_
_entity_poly.entity_id
_entity_poly.type
_entity_poly.pdbx_seq_one_letter_code
_entity_poly.pdbx_strand_id
1 'polypeptide(L)'
;MNTDDARFEAARILGNLGVSASELGYRAQALLAETLALMGTGIDAVARVGHPDVTARTAGRVLRIQVKATRQPSFSLHAEDVEGIRPQSPQEDGYLAVLDLRPPLTWICVRHARARVLVGRTVPLAMLKSMEDVQFSAQCTENCAQLLIEHQGSIDAFTFSLLRKRALAEGGIVS
;
A
#
# COMPACT_ATOMS: atom_id res chain seq x y z
N MET A 1 20.41 2.41 -12.01
CA MET A 1 20.32 1.85 -10.64
C MET A 1 19.63 0.50 -10.76
N ASN A 2 20.16 -0.58 -10.17
CA ASN A 2 19.46 -1.87 -10.18
C ASN A 2 18.20 -1.77 -9.31
N THR A 3 17.17 -2.57 -9.59
CA THR A 3 15.89 -2.59 -8.85
C THR A 3 16.10 -2.82 -7.35
N ASP A 4 17.08 -3.65 -6.97
CA ASP A 4 17.37 -3.88 -5.55
C ASP A 4 17.92 -2.61 -4.88
N ASP A 5 18.93 -1.96 -5.47
CA ASP A 5 19.47 -0.69 -4.97
C ASP A 5 18.36 0.36 -4.78
N ALA A 6 17.41 0.40 -5.72
CA ALA A 6 16.28 1.31 -5.67
C ALA A 6 15.40 1.07 -4.43
N ARG A 7 15.13 -0.19 -4.10
CA ARG A 7 14.32 -0.58 -2.93
C ARG A 7 15.07 -0.32 -1.61
N PHE A 8 16.38 -0.50 -1.58
CA PHE A 8 17.19 -0.13 -0.40
C PHE A 8 17.16 1.39 -0.17
N GLU A 9 17.32 2.15 -1.24
CA GLU A 9 17.31 3.61 -1.17
C GLU A 9 15.93 4.17 -0.79
N ALA A 10 14.86 3.60 -1.35
CA ALA A 10 13.49 3.95 -0.97
C ALA A 10 13.19 3.69 0.52
N ALA A 11 13.67 2.56 1.07
CA ALA A 11 13.57 2.28 2.50
C ALA A 11 14.33 3.33 3.35
N ARG A 12 15.51 3.76 2.89
CA ARG A 12 16.30 4.82 3.54
C ARG A 12 15.58 6.18 3.52
N ILE A 13 15.00 6.56 2.38
CA ILE A 13 14.22 7.79 2.21
C ILE A 13 13.05 7.83 3.20
N LEU A 14 12.20 6.81 3.24
CA LEU A 14 11.10 6.73 4.21
C LEU A 14 11.58 6.58 5.65
N GLY A 15 12.75 5.94 5.83
CA GLY A 15 13.52 5.86 7.06
C GLY A 15 13.72 7.21 7.74
N ASN A 16 14.06 8.22 6.93
CA ASN A 16 14.60 9.50 7.37
C ASN A 16 13.57 10.63 7.48
N LEU A 17 12.30 10.39 7.14
CA LEU A 17 11.24 11.41 7.17
C LEU A 17 10.99 12.03 8.56
N GLY A 18 11.46 11.42 9.65
CA GLY A 18 11.32 11.99 11.00
C GLY A 18 9.87 12.10 11.50
N VAL A 19 8.91 11.40 10.89
CA VAL A 19 7.49 11.46 11.25
C VAL A 19 7.07 10.39 12.25
N SER A 20 5.96 10.62 12.95
CA SER A 20 5.36 9.62 13.85
C SER A 20 4.83 8.39 13.09
N ALA A 21 4.65 7.28 13.81
CA ALA A 21 4.12 6.04 13.21
C ALA A 21 2.71 6.23 12.61
N SER A 22 1.86 7.05 13.24
CA SER A 22 0.51 7.35 12.74
C SER A 22 0.57 8.15 11.44
N GLU A 23 1.42 9.17 11.36
CA GLU A 23 1.61 9.97 10.14
C GLU A 23 2.19 9.11 9.03
N LEU A 24 3.13 8.23 9.34
CA LEU A 24 3.68 7.27 8.38
C LEU A 24 2.61 6.31 7.84
N GLY A 25 1.68 5.86 8.69
CA GLY A 25 0.54 5.04 8.28
C GLY A 25 -0.34 5.76 7.24
N TYR A 26 -0.70 7.01 7.49
CA TYR A 26 -1.44 7.82 6.51
C TYR A 26 -0.64 8.03 5.22
N ARG A 27 0.64 8.39 5.32
CA ARG A 27 1.49 8.54 4.13
C ARG A 27 1.58 7.24 3.33
N ALA A 28 1.68 6.08 3.97
CA ALA A 28 1.69 4.79 3.28
C ALA A 28 0.38 4.51 2.52
N GLN A 29 -0.78 4.87 3.07
CA GLN A 29 -2.06 4.76 2.37
C GLN A 29 -2.08 5.58 1.07
N ALA A 30 -1.71 6.86 1.18
CA ALA A 30 -1.70 7.75 0.03
C ALA A 30 -0.59 7.41 -0.97
N LEU A 31 0.55 6.90 -0.49
CA LEU A 31 1.66 6.43 -1.31
C LEU A 31 1.26 5.19 -2.13
N LEU A 32 0.52 4.25 -1.53
CA LEU A 32 -0.03 3.12 -2.27
C LEU A 32 -1.03 3.60 -3.34
N ALA A 33 -1.91 4.54 -3.00
CA ALA A 33 -2.87 5.07 -3.96
C ALA A 33 -2.17 5.75 -5.16
N GLU A 34 -1.16 6.58 -4.91
CA GLU A 34 -0.33 7.18 -5.98
C GLU A 34 0.37 6.10 -6.81
N THR A 35 0.94 5.08 -6.15
CA THR A 35 1.59 3.95 -6.82
C THR A 35 0.63 3.23 -7.77
N LEU A 36 -0.61 3.00 -7.32
CA LEU A 36 -1.65 2.37 -8.15
C LEU A 36 -2.08 3.27 -9.32
N ALA A 37 -2.17 4.58 -9.10
CA ALA A 37 -2.48 5.55 -10.15
C ALA A 37 -1.42 5.51 -11.27
N LEU A 38 -0.13 5.48 -10.91
CA LEU A 38 0.98 5.32 -11.87
C LEU A 38 0.92 3.99 -12.66
N MET A 39 0.32 2.96 -12.08
CA MET A 39 0.06 1.69 -12.76
C MET A 39 -1.18 1.72 -13.68
N GLY A 40 -1.80 2.89 -13.88
CA GLY A 40 -3.01 3.05 -14.69
C GLY A 40 -4.30 2.62 -13.98
N THR A 41 -4.27 2.48 -12.66
CA THR A 41 -5.47 2.16 -11.86
C THR A 41 -6.21 3.45 -11.50
N GLY A 42 -7.51 3.53 -11.77
CA GLY A 42 -8.33 4.65 -11.32
C GLY A 42 -8.51 4.62 -9.81
N ILE A 43 -8.27 5.74 -9.12
CA ILE A 43 -8.45 5.81 -7.65
C ILE A 43 -9.81 6.44 -7.35
N ASP A 44 -10.71 5.64 -6.77
CA ASP A 44 -12.06 6.08 -6.41
C ASP A 44 -12.05 6.81 -5.06
N ALA A 45 -11.26 6.30 -4.09
CA ALA A 45 -11.16 6.89 -2.76
C ALA A 45 -9.85 6.57 -2.05
N VAL A 46 -9.38 7.53 -1.24
CA VAL A 46 -8.36 7.33 -0.19
C VAL A 46 -8.93 7.89 1.10
N ALA A 47 -9.28 7.01 2.02
CA ALA A 47 -9.94 7.35 3.28
C ALA A 47 -8.91 7.72 4.35
N ARG A 48 -9.25 8.72 5.18
CA ARG A 48 -8.46 9.05 6.39
C ARG A 48 -8.95 8.26 7.61
N VAL A 49 -10.20 7.82 7.58
CA VAL A 49 -10.88 7.12 8.67
C VAL A 49 -11.80 6.06 8.04
N GLY A 50 -11.91 4.91 8.70
CA GLY A 50 -12.74 3.79 8.26
C GLY A 50 -11.98 2.79 7.40
N HIS A 51 -12.72 1.84 6.85
CA HIS A 51 -12.19 0.75 6.03
C HIS A 51 -13.07 0.59 4.77
N PRO A 52 -12.50 0.39 3.57
CA PRO A 52 -11.07 0.26 3.28
C PRO A 52 -10.34 1.62 3.28
N ASP A 53 -9.02 1.58 3.41
CA ASP A 53 -8.18 2.77 3.30
C ASP A 53 -8.13 3.30 1.86
N VAL A 54 -8.08 2.40 0.87
CA VAL A 54 -8.04 2.74 -0.55
C VAL A 54 -9.09 1.94 -1.30
N THR A 55 -9.86 2.63 -2.16
CA THR A 55 -10.73 2.00 -3.17
C THR A 55 -10.23 2.42 -4.54
N ALA A 56 -10.02 1.44 -5.42
CA ALA A 56 -9.46 1.67 -6.73
C ALA A 56 -10.14 0.79 -7.79
N ARG A 57 -9.99 1.12 -9.08
CA ARG A 57 -10.61 0.42 -10.20
C ARG A 57 -9.59 0.13 -11.29
N THR A 58 -9.49 -1.13 -11.69
CA THR A 58 -8.62 -1.57 -12.79
C THR A 58 -9.31 -2.67 -13.59
N ALA A 59 -9.27 -2.57 -14.92
CA ALA A 59 -9.85 -3.56 -15.83
C ALA A 59 -11.30 -4.00 -15.46
N GLY A 60 -12.15 -3.05 -15.06
CA GLY A 60 -13.54 -3.32 -14.66
C GLY A 60 -13.71 -3.98 -13.28
N ARG A 61 -12.64 -4.19 -12.52
CA ARG A 61 -12.66 -4.70 -11.14
C ARG A 61 -12.45 -3.57 -10.14
N VAL A 62 -13.08 -3.70 -8.97
CA VAL A 62 -12.87 -2.78 -7.84
C VAL A 62 -11.93 -3.44 -6.83
N LEU A 63 -10.90 -2.72 -6.41
CA LEU A 63 -9.97 -3.12 -5.37
C LEU A 63 -10.33 -2.40 -4.07
N ARG A 64 -10.57 -3.16 -3.00
CA ARG A 64 -10.77 -2.66 -1.64
C ARG A 64 -9.52 -2.99 -0.83
N ILE A 65 -8.75 -1.98 -0.42
CA ILE A 65 -7.41 -2.21 0.13
C ILE A 65 -7.29 -1.60 1.53
N GLN A 66 -6.88 -2.42 2.49
CA GLN A 66 -6.45 -1.99 3.81
C GLN A 66 -4.93 -1.88 3.80
N VAL A 67 -4.39 -0.74 4.23
CA VAL A 67 -2.96 -0.49 4.22
C VAL A 67 -2.42 -0.52 5.64
N LYS A 68 -1.24 -1.10 5.81
CA LYS A 68 -0.43 -1.01 7.04
C LYS A 68 1.01 -0.69 6.65
N ALA A 69 1.75 -0.04 7.53
CA ALA A 69 3.19 0.17 7.39
C ALA A 69 3.88 -0.24 8.68
N THR A 70 5.02 -0.93 8.57
CA THR A 70 5.73 -1.41 9.75
C THR A 70 7.22 -1.59 9.50
N ARG A 71 8.01 -1.46 10.57
CA ARG A 71 9.41 -1.93 10.65
C ARG A 71 9.55 -3.19 11.50
N GLN A 72 8.48 -3.58 12.18
CA GLN A 72 8.48 -4.72 13.09
C GLN A 72 8.41 -6.02 12.28
N PRO A 73 9.09 -7.09 12.73
CA PRO A 73 9.06 -8.38 12.04
C PRO A 73 7.70 -9.09 12.12
N SER A 74 6.77 -8.56 12.91
CA SER A 74 5.40 -9.05 13.05
C SER A 74 4.44 -7.89 13.36
N PHE A 75 3.15 -8.11 13.12
CA PHE A 75 2.09 -7.18 13.48
C PHE A 75 0.80 -7.93 13.78
N SER A 76 -0.14 -7.28 14.46
CA SER A 76 -1.46 -7.84 14.75
C SER A 76 -2.47 -7.34 13.71
N LEU A 77 -3.28 -8.27 13.18
CA LEU A 77 -4.35 -7.97 12.24
C LEU A 77 -5.70 -8.02 12.95
N HIS A 78 -6.42 -6.89 12.95
CA HIS A 78 -7.74 -6.79 13.57
C HIS A 78 -8.83 -7.31 12.63
N ALA A 79 -9.95 -7.78 13.19
CA ALA A 79 -11.07 -8.28 12.40
C ALA A 79 -11.69 -7.18 11.53
N GLU A 80 -11.79 -5.96 12.04
CA GLU A 80 -12.36 -4.80 11.36
C GLU A 80 -11.60 -4.45 10.07
N ASP A 81 -10.26 -4.53 10.10
CA ASP A 81 -9.40 -4.32 8.95
C ASP A 81 -9.73 -5.29 7.80
N VAL A 82 -10.01 -6.55 8.14
CA VAL A 82 -10.29 -7.61 7.17
C VAL A 82 -11.72 -7.55 6.66
N GLU A 83 -12.70 -7.32 7.54
CA GLU A 83 -14.09 -7.18 7.12
C GLU A 83 -14.31 -5.95 6.23
N GLY A 84 -13.60 -4.85 6.47
CA GLY A 84 -13.69 -3.64 5.64
C GLY A 84 -13.27 -3.83 4.17
N ILE A 85 -12.37 -4.79 3.92
CA ILE A 85 -11.89 -5.15 2.57
C ILE A 85 -12.61 -6.36 1.98
N ARG A 86 -13.63 -6.89 2.64
CA ARG A 86 -14.38 -8.04 2.14
C ARG A 86 -15.04 -7.71 0.78
N PRO A 87 -14.79 -8.49 -0.29
CA PRO A 87 -15.50 -8.35 -1.55
C PRO A 87 -17.01 -8.49 -1.37
N GLN A 88 -17.78 -7.57 -1.96
CA GLN A 88 -19.25 -7.60 -1.92
C GLN A 88 -19.88 -8.16 -3.22
N SER A 89 -19.09 -8.25 -4.29
CA SER A 89 -19.52 -8.86 -5.56
C SER A 89 -18.36 -9.61 -6.25
N PRO A 90 -18.62 -10.45 -7.27
CA PRO A 90 -17.58 -11.13 -8.05
C PRO A 90 -16.60 -10.19 -8.78
N GLN A 91 -16.97 -8.93 -8.97
CA GLN A 91 -16.18 -7.88 -9.60
C GLN A 91 -15.30 -7.12 -8.60
N GLU A 92 -15.34 -7.47 -7.32
CA GLU A 92 -14.49 -6.87 -6.29
C GLU A 92 -13.39 -7.82 -5.83
N ASP A 93 -12.22 -7.27 -5.55
CA ASP A 93 -11.14 -7.94 -4.85
C ASP A 93 -10.77 -7.15 -3.59
N GLY A 94 -10.49 -7.88 -2.51
CA GLY A 94 -10.02 -7.33 -1.24
C GLY A 94 -8.55 -7.62 -1.03
N TYR A 95 -7.78 -6.63 -0.56
CA TYR A 95 -6.36 -6.81 -0.24
C TYR A 95 -5.99 -6.18 1.10
N LEU A 96 -5.15 -6.90 1.84
CA LEU A 96 -4.29 -6.32 2.87
C LEU A 96 -2.94 -5.99 2.22
N ALA A 97 -2.57 -4.72 2.19
CA ALA A 97 -1.27 -4.26 1.69
C ALA A 97 -0.40 -3.81 2.87
N VAL A 98 0.70 -4.50 3.11
CA VAL A 98 1.64 -4.16 4.18
C VAL A 98 2.94 -3.64 3.58
N LEU A 99 3.29 -2.40 3.90
CA LEU A 99 4.60 -1.82 3.58
C LEU A 99 5.61 -2.24 4.65
N ASP A 100 6.51 -3.16 4.28
CA ASP A 100 7.70 -3.46 5.07
C ASP A 100 8.77 -2.40 4.78
N LEU A 101 9.03 -1.59 5.79
CA LEU A 101 9.97 -0.47 5.73
C LEU A 101 11.42 -0.90 5.99
N ARG A 102 11.67 -2.19 6.28
CA ARG A 102 13.03 -2.72 6.40
C ARG A 102 13.67 -2.82 5.01
N PRO A 103 14.96 -2.53 4.85
CA PRO A 103 15.62 -2.68 3.56
C PRO A 103 15.73 -4.16 3.15
N PRO A 104 15.41 -4.53 1.89
CA PRO A 104 14.84 -3.68 0.85
C PRO A 104 13.34 -3.41 1.06
N LEU A 105 12.89 -2.18 0.77
CA LEU A 105 11.47 -1.79 0.83
C LEU A 105 10.61 -2.80 0.06
N THR A 106 9.53 -3.29 0.67
CA THR A 106 8.63 -4.25 0.03
C THR A 106 7.17 -3.95 0.37
N TRP A 107 6.31 -3.92 -0.65
CA TRP A 107 4.87 -4.07 -0.48
C TRP A 107 4.51 -5.55 -0.49
N ILE A 108 3.84 -6.01 0.56
CA ILE A 108 3.32 -7.38 0.67
C ILE A 108 1.80 -7.30 0.55
N CYS A 109 1.26 -7.66 -0.62
CA CYS A 109 -0.17 -7.59 -0.91
C CYS A 109 -0.80 -8.97 -0.78
N VAL A 110 -1.67 -9.16 0.22
CA VAL A 110 -2.33 -10.45 0.50
C VAL A 110 -3.83 -10.33 0.23
N ARG A 111 -4.37 -11.22 -0.61
CA ARG A 111 -5.82 -11.27 -0.90
C ARG A 111 -6.64 -11.53 0.37
N HIS A 112 -7.81 -10.91 0.47
CA HIS A 112 -8.74 -11.03 1.60
C HIS A 112 -9.00 -12.50 2.01
N ALA A 113 -9.23 -13.39 1.04
CA ALA A 113 -9.50 -14.81 1.29
C ALA A 113 -8.37 -15.52 2.06
N ARG A 114 -7.13 -15.04 1.89
CA ARG A 114 -5.92 -15.49 2.61
C ARG A 114 -5.74 -14.70 3.91
N ALA A 115 -5.91 -13.39 3.91
CA ALA A 115 -5.74 -12.56 5.11
C ALA A 115 -6.70 -12.93 6.26
N ARG A 116 -7.93 -13.36 5.95
CA ARG A 116 -8.93 -13.71 6.98
C ARG A 116 -8.51 -14.81 7.96
N VAL A 117 -7.62 -15.73 7.56
CA VAL A 117 -7.17 -16.81 8.47
C VAL A 117 -6.19 -16.33 9.54
N LEU A 118 -5.79 -15.06 9.45
CA LEU A 118 -4.81 -14.42 10.33
C LEU A 118 -5.45 -13.49 11.36
N VAL A 119 -6.77 -13.26 11.28
CA VAL A 119 -7.50 -12.37 12.18
C VAL A 119 -7.33 -12.81 13.64
N GLY A 120 -7.05 -11.85 14.51
CA GLY A 120 -6.87 -12.09 15.95
C GLY A 120 -5.52 -12.73 16.31
N ARG A 121 -4.58 -12.80 15.36
CA ARG A 121 -3.23 -13.34 15.57
C ARG A 121 -2.18 -12.25 15.42
N THR A 122 -1.05 -12.43 16.10
CA THR A 122 0.21 -11.76 15.76
C THR A 122 0.86 -12.54 14.63
N VAL A 123 1.07 -11.88 13.48
CA VAL A 123 1.51 -12.51 12.24
C VAL A 123 2.95 -12.10 11.94
N PRO A 124 3.88 -13.04 11.79
CA PRO A 124 5.21 -12.76 11.26
C PRO A 124 5.13 -12.26 9.81
N LEU A 125 5.88 -11.22 9.45
CA LEU A 125 5.93 -10.71 8.08
C LEU A 125 6.36 -11.77 7.06
N ALA A 126 7.24 -12.70 7.45
CA ALA A 126 7.64 -13.82 6.59
C ALA A 126 6.46 -14.71 6.19
N MET A 127 5.50 -14.91 7.10
CA MET A 127 4.27 -15.65 6.81
C MET A 127 3.39 -14.88 5.82
N LEU A 128 3.21 -13.57 6.00
CA LEU A 128 2.49 -12.76 5.01
C LEU A 128 3.13 -12.85 3.62
N LYS A 129 4.47 -12.77 3.56
CA LYS A 129 5.21 -12.86 2.30
C LYS A 129 4.96 -14.19 1.59
N SER A 130 4.89 -15.31 2.30
CA SER A 130 4.52 -16.61 1.68
C SER A 130 3.07 -16.67 1.16
N MET A 131 2.20 -15.76 1.60
CA MET A 131 0.78 -15.70 1.22
C MET A 131 0.50 -14.62 0.17
N GLU A 132 1.51 -13.88 -0.27
CA GLU A 132 1.35 -12.70 -1.11
C GLU A 132 0.84 -13.04 -2.51
N ASP A 133 0.20 -12.06 -3.13
CA ASP A 133 0.04 -12.00 -4.57
C ASP A 133 1.36 -11.46 -5.14
N VAL A 134 2.23 -12.37 -5.57
CA VAL A 134 3.63 -12.07 -5.93
C VAL A 134 3.72 -11.00 -7.00
N GLN A 135 2.87 -11.09 -8.04
CA GLN A 135 2.90 -10.14 -9.15
C GLN A 135 2.45 -8.75 -8.69
N PHE A 136 1.32 -8.67 -7.98
CA PHE A 136 0.80 -7.37 -7.53
C PHE A 136 1.72 -6.70 -6.49
N SER A 137 2.31 -7.50 -5.60
CA SER A 137 3.29 -7.07 -4.60
C SER A 137 4.56 -6.51 -5.25
N ALA A 138 5.10 -7.20 -6.28
CA ALA A 138 6.26 -6.75 -7.02
C ALA A 138 5.99 -5.43 -7.76
N GLN A 139 4.86 -5.33 -8.47
CA GLN A 139 4.48 -4.11 -9.19
C GLN A 139 4.32 -2.91 -8.25
N CYS A 140 3.64 -3.09 -7.11
CA CYS A 140 3.51 -2.03 -6.12
C CYS A 140 4.88 -1.64 -5.56
N THR A 141 5.74 -2.61 -5.26
CA THR A 141 7.09 -2.35 -4.71
C THR A 141 7.94 -1.54 -5.68
N GLU A 142 7.96 -1.92 -6.96
CA GLU A 142 8.79 -1.28 -7.99
C GLU A 142 8.34 0.16 -8.28
N ASN A 143 7.05 0.35 -8.52
CA ASN A 143 6.51 1.69 -8.79
C ASN A 143 6.64 2.61 -7.57
N CYS A 144 6.44 2.07 -6.35
CA CYS A 144 6.63 2.84 -5.13
C CYS A 144 8.10 3.25 -4.93
N ALA A 145 9.06 2.34 -5.16
CA ALA A 145 10.47 2.66 -5.02
C ALA A 145 10.88 3.74 -6.03
N GLN A 146 10.45 3.61 -7.29
CA GLN A 146 10.72 4.58 -8.35
C GLN A 146 10.18 5.97 -7.99
N LEU A 147 8.90 6.05 -7.57
CA LEU A 147 8.27 7.30 -7.14
C LEU A 147 9.04 7.98 -6.01
N LEU A 148 9.51 7.21 -5.02
CA LEU A 148 10.26 7.77 -3.88
C LEU A 148 11.61 8.33 -4.29
N ILE A 149 12.30 7.67 -5.22
CA ILE A 149 13.61 8.08 -5.73
C ILE A 149 13.50 9.34 -6.58
N GLU A 150 12.54 9.37 -7.51
CA GLU A 150 12.29 10.52 -8.38
C GLU A 150 11.99 11.80 -7.57
N HIS A 151 11.41 11.64 -6.39
CA HIS A 151 11.00 12.73 -5.53
C HIS A 151 11.79 12.83 -4.22
N GLN A 152 12.97 12.21 -4.12
CA GLN A 152 13.76 12.19 -2.88
C GLN A 152 14.05 13.60 -2.33
N GLY A 153 14.24 14.59 -3.21
CA GLY A 153 14.54 15.98 -2.84
C GLY A 153 13.34 16.77 -2.31
N SER A 154 12.12 16.23 -2.45
CA SER A 154 10.87 16.87 -1.99
C SER A 154 9.99 15.92 -1.19
N ILE A 155 10.55 14.81 -0.69
CA ILE A 155 9.77 13.77 0.00
C ILE A 155 9.08 14.26 1.27
N ASP A 156 9.61 15.28 1.94
CA ASP A 156 8.96 15.86 3.11
C ASP A 156 7.59 16.47 2.77
N ALA A 157 7.44 16.99 1.53
CA ALA A 157 6.20 17.52 1.01
C ALA A 157 5.18 16.42 0.66
N PHE A 158 5.57 15.14 0.62
CA PHE A 158 4.71 13.98 0.36
C PHE A 158 3.86 13.65 1.60
N THR A 159 3.09 14.64 2.02
CA THR A 159 2.05 14.51 3.04
C THR A 159 0.91 13.66 2.50
N PHE A 160 0.12 13.09 3.41
CA PHE A 160 -1.12 12.38 3.06
C PHE A 160 -2.00 13.20 2.10
N SER A 161 -2.23 14.47 2.43
CA SER A 161 -3.11 15.35 1.65
C SER A 161 -2.62 15.57 0.23
N LEU A 162 -1.30 15.77 0.03
CA LEU A 162 -0.73 15.99 -1.29
C LEU A 162 -0.81 14.72 -2.14
N LEU A 163 -0.35 13.59 -1.61
CA LEU A 163 -0.37 12.30 -2.32
C LEU A 163 -1.80 11.87 -2.64
N ARG A 164 -2.74 12.00 -1.70
CA ARG A 164 -4.16 11.74 -1.93
C ARG A 164 -4.72 12.58 -3.07
N LYS A 165 -4.37 13.87 -3.12
CA LYS A 165 -4.82 14.76 -4.19
C LYS A 165 -4.29 14.34 -5.55
N ARG A 166 -3.01 13.95 -5.64
CA ARG A 166 -2.37 13.49 -6.88
C ARG A 166 -3.02 12.20 -7.38
N ALA A 167 -3.13 11.20 -6.52
CA ALA A 167 -3.71 9.89 -6.83
C ALA A 167 -5.15 10.00 -7.38
N LEU A 168 -5.96 10.88 -6.79
CA LEU A 168 -7.34 11.12 -7.24
C LEU A 168 -7.44 11.91 -8.56
N ALA A 169 -6.44 12.74 -8.89
CA ALA A 169 -6.43 13.53 -10.12
C ALA A 169 -6.06 12.69 -11.35
N GLU A 170 -5.12 11.75 -11.19
CA GLU A 170 -4.64 10.89 -12.28
C GLU A 170 -5.68 9.84 -12.71
N GLY A 171 -6.55 9.41 -11.77
CA GLY A 171 -7.63 8.47 -12.05
C GLY A 171 -8.76 8.99 -12.97
N GLY A 172 -8.78 10.29 -13.29
CA GLY A 172 -9.82 10.92 -14.10
C GLY A 172 -9.68 10.79 -15.62
N ILE A 173 -8.61 10.16 -16.13
CA ILE A 173 -8.26 10.19 -17.57
C ILE A 173 -8.69 8.92 -18.34
N VAL A 174 -9.23 7.90 -17.69
CA VAL A 174 -9.67 6.68 -18.40
C VAL A 174 -11.18 6.75 -18.69
N SER A 175 -11.53 7.42 -19.81
CA SER A 175 -12.85 7.37 -20.45
C SER A 175 -12.80 6.55 -21.73
#